data_AF-A0A2M7QBY6-F1
#
_entry.id   AF-A0A2M7QBY6-F1
#
_cell.length_a   1.000
_cell.length_b   1.000
_cell.length_c   1.000
_cell.angle_alpha   90.00
_cell.angle_beta   90.00
_cell.angle_gamma   90.00
#
_symmetry.space_group_name_H-M   'P 1'
#
loop_
_entity.id
_entity.type
_entity.pdbx_description
1 polymer ?
#
loop_
_entity_poly.entity_id
_entity_poly.type
_entity_poly.pdbx_seq_one_letter_code
_entity_poly.pdbx_strand_id
1 'polypeptide(L)'
;MSERYLEIESELRSSFSFREQMTRLVREKFPEYESFTAEQQDRMDSEKARRDAAVLSSDVTDLLHEYGISQKFLDRLIEVNQEQAFADQSDGTESESRSRVFVLSVDSHFSADMRLPDGYGYKGGAARVLLERALGIDVSGQPRDLDVIRLSWRKPEKDLDVQVGYEFMPDDMETGNGVEVIGDEWEYFDSRDLTLNQVWANDTEIRLTEACLLDTVRHILRPTEYERRQKVSKHDGAEVGNKMMAKMIRLYVDLVEQYGYAELIGLDVWMVESSFISPFWLAVNLDRAFENGTADQFFSEIKRLRQVPDKVKSAEEAGVYLLRLMSQSDFYFRNAPIEQYEYENLLDETTGVTIFPFSKEDGELDEYDILPFSLGHGRGRG
;
A
#
# COMPACT_ATOMS: atom_id res chain seq x y z
N MET A 1 -2.24 62.01 5.66
CA MET A 1 -2.17 60.55 5.45
C MET A 1 -3.19 60.15 4.37
N SER A 2 -3.00 60.55 3.10
CA SER A 2 -4.03 60.27 2.06
C SER A 2 -3.61 60.37 0.58
N GLU A 3 -2.36 60.68 0.21
CA GLU A 3 -1.95 60.65 -1.22
C GLU A 3 -0.69 59.81 -1.43
N ARG A 4 0.31 59.97 -0.54
CA ARG A 4 1.53 59.13 -0.54
C ARG A 4 1.29 57.62 -0.36
N TYR A 5 0.21 57.22 0.32
CA TYR A 5 -0.10 55.80 0.51
C TYR A 5 -0.71 55.18 -0.76
N LEU A 6 -1.45 55.98 -1.53
CA LEU A 6 -2.08 55.55 -2.78
C LEU A 6 -1.08 55.49 -3.94
N GLU A 7 -0.08 56.38 -3.98
CA GLU A 7 1.03 56.30 -4.96
C GLU A 7 1.87 55.04 -4.78
N ILE A 8 2.21 54.69 -3.53
CA ILE A 8 2.98 53.47 -3.20
C ILE A 8 2.18 52.21 -3.54
N GLU A 9 0.87 52.19 -3.28
CA GLU A 9 0.01 51.05 -3.62
C GLU A 9 -0.20 50.88 -5.14
N SER A 10 -0.14 51.98 -5.90
CA SER A 10 -0.23 51.97 -7.37
C SER A 10 1.06 51.48 -8.04
N GLU A 11 2.23 51.86 -7.51
CA GLU A 11 3.52 51.37 -8.01
C GLU A 11 3.75 49.88 -7.67
N LEU A 12 3.28 49.39 -6.51
CA LEU A 12 3.47 48.01 -6.08
C LEU A 12 2.58 46.99 -6.81
N ARG A 13 1.49 47.42 -7.46
CA ARG A 13 0.54 46.51 -8.12
C ARG A 13 0.87 46.13 -9.56
N SER A 14 1.93 46.67 -10.18
CA SER A 14 2.01 46.61 -11.65
C SER A 14 3.11 45.76 -12.32
N SER A 15 4.05 45.08 -11.65
CA SER A 15 5.03 44.28 -12.43
C SER A 15 5.81 43.13 -11.78
N PHE A 16 5.76 42.91 -10.46
CA PHE A 16 6.64 41.93 -9.80
C PHE A 16 5.91 41.09 -8.76
N SER A 17 6.29 39.81 -8.66
CA SER A 17 5.80 38.90 -7.62
C SER A 17 6.21 39.37 -6.22
N PHE A 18 5.43 39.03 -5.19
CA PHE A 18 5.71 39.41 -3.79
C PHE A 18 7.15 39.05 -3.36
N ARG A 19 7.67 37.93 -3.85
CA ARG A 19 9.05 37.47 -3.59
C ARG A 19 10.10 38.41 -4.19
N GLU A 20 9.88 38.92 -5.39
CA GLU A 20 10.78 39.89 -6.04
C GLU A 20 10.72 41.25 -5.36
N GLN A 21 9.54 41.67 -4.90
CA GLN A 21 9.37 42.91 -4.14
C GLN A 21 10.14 42.85 -2.81
N MET A 22 10.01 41.75 -2.07
CA MET A 22 10.74 41.53 -0.82
C MET A 22 12.25 41.45 -1.03
N THR A 23 12.70 40.73 -2.06
CA THR A 23 14.14 40.60 -2.38
C THR A 23 14.76 41.96 -2.70
N ARG A 24 14.02 42.82 -3.42
CA ARG A 24 14.48 44.16 -3.79
C ARG A 24 14.51 45.11 -2.60
N LEU A 25 13.50 45.02 -1.72
CA LEU A 25 13.40 45.85 -0.51
C LEU A 25 14.48 45.49 0.53
N VAL A 26 14.82 44.20 0.63
CA VAL A 26 15.95 43.71 1.45
C VAL A 26 17.29 44.21 0.89
N ARG A 27 17.50 44.14 -0.44
CA ARG A 27 18.69 44.69 -1.11
C ARG A 27 18.87 46.19 -0.90
N GLU A 28 17.78 46.96 -0.93
CA GLU A 28 17.83 48.42 -0.80
C GLU A 28 18.07 48.87 0.66
N LYS A 29 17.58 48.10 1.64
CA LYS A 29 17.66 48.45 3.06
C LYS A 29 18.85 47.85 3.79
N PHE A 30 19.40 46.75 3.29
CA PHE A 30 20.49 46.01 3.94
C PHE A 30 21.55 45.60 2.90
N PRO A 31 22.28 46.57 2.31
CA PRO A 31 23.28 46.30 1.28
C PRO A 31 24.46 45.46 1.78
N GLU A 32 24.71 45.40 3.10
CA GLU A 32 25.67 44.48 3.71
C GLU A 32 25.28 42.99 3.65
N TYR A 33 24.04 42.66 3.29
CA TYR A 33 23.61 41.31 2.93
C TYR A 33 23.72 41.11 1.41
N GLU A 34 24.91 41.36 0.85
CA GLU A 34 25.24 40.85 -0.48
C GLU A 34 25.17 39.33 -0.46
N SER A 35 24.65 38.77 -1.56
CA SER A 35 24.34 37.36 -1.77
C SER A 35 25.32 36.42 -1.06
N PHE A 36 24.78 35.52 -0.23
CA PHE A 36 25.51 34.35 0.24
C PHE A 36 26.26 33.75 -0.94
N THR A 37 27.55 33.46 -0.76
CA THR A 37 28.26 32.64 -1.74
C THR A 37 27.50 31.32 -1.87
N ALA A 38 27.56 30.64 -3.02
CA ALA A 38 26.92 29.33 -3.18
C ALA A 38 27.26 28.40 -2.00
N GLU A 39 28.51 28.43 -1.55
CA GLU A 39 29.01 27.68 -0.40
C GLU A 39 28.37 28.07 0.96
N GLN A 40 28.03 29.35 1.16
CA GLN A 40 27.32 29.81 2.36
C GLN A 40 25.83 29.48 2.31
N GLN A 41 25.25 29.51 1.10
CA GLN A 41 23.87 29.10 0.85
C GLN A 41 23.72 27.60 1.10
N ASP A 42 24.60 26.77 0.53
CA ASP A 42 24.66 25.32 0.74
C ASP A 42 24.81 24.97 2.22
N ARG A 43 25.66 25.71 2.96
CA ARG A 43 25.84 25.51 4.41
C ARG A 43 24.57 25.88 5.18
N MET A 44 23.89 26.95 4.82
CA MET A 44 22.64 27.35 5.47
C MET A 44 21.49 26.40 5.17
N ASP A 45 21.38 25.92 3.93
CA ASP A 45 20.37 24.95 3.52
C ASP A 45 20.65 23.58 4.16
N SER A 46 21.91 23.20 4.32
CA SER A 46 22.33 22.03 5.10
C SER A 46 22.01 22.16 6.59
N GLU A 47 22.29 23.32 7.22
CA GLU A 47 21.95 23.57 8.62
C GLU A 47 20.45 23.62 8.87
N LYS A 48 19.69 24.17 7.91
CA LYS A 48 18.22 24.20 7.94
C LYS A 48 17.65 22.79 7.79
N ALA A 49 18.09 22.02 6.78
CA ALA A 49 17.69 20.62 6.61
C ALA A 49 18.02 19.78 7.84
N ARG A 50 19.17 20.02 8.50
CA ARG A 50 19.55 19.34 9.75
C ARG A 50 18.63 19.73 10.91
N ARG A 51 18.22 21.00 11.03
CA ARG A 51 17.26 21.44 12.05
C ARG A 51 15.87 20.88 11.77
N ASP A 52 15.41 20.95 10.53
CA ASP A 52 14.10 20.44 10.11
C ASP A 52 14.03 18.92 10.32
N ALA A 53 15.09 18.18 9.97
CA ALA A 53 15.21 16.74 10.25
C ALA A 53 15.28 16.41 11.76
N ALA A 54 15.89 17.28 12.57
CA ALA A 54 15.93 17.10 14.03
C ALA A 54 14.56 17.34 14.68
N VAL A 55 13.81 18.34 14.20
CA VAL A 55 12.44 18.65 14.66
C VAL A 55 11.46 17.55 14.23
N LEU A 56 11.53 17.10 12.97
CA LEU A 56 10.71 15.96 12.51
C LEU A 56 11.06 14.68 13.28
N SER A 57 12.34 14.46 13.57
CA SER A 57 12.80 13.32 14.37
C SER A 57 12.26 13.38 15.80
N SER A 58 12.16 14.56 16.43
CA SER A 58 11.52 14.67 17.74
C SER A 58 10.03 14.42 17.68
N ASP A 59 9.32 14.95 16.66
CA ASP A 59 7.87 14.76 16.52
C ASP A 59 7.48 13.29 16.29
N VAL A 60 8.25 12.59 15.45
CA VAL A 60 8.08 11.13 15.24
C VAL A 60 8.40 10.37 16.52
N THR A 61 9.48 10.74 17.22
CA THR A 61 9.89 10.05 18.46
C THR A 61 8.87 10.22 19.58
N ASP A 62 8.37 11.44 19.78
CA ASP A 62 7.37 11.76 20.79
C ASP A 62 6.06 11.01 20.53
N LEU A 63 5.65 10.92 19.27
CA LEU A 63 4.49 10.13 18.87
C LEU A 63 4.69 8.63 19.13
N LEU A 64 5.82 8.06 18.71
CA LEU A 64 6.08 6.64 18.94
C LEU A 64 6.10 6.32 20.44
N HIS A 65 6.63 7.23 21.27
CA HIS A 65 6.58 7.12 22.72
C HIS A 65 5.13 7.16 23.25
N GLU A 66 4.26 8.02 22.70
CA GLU A 66 2.82 8.05 23.05
C GLU A 66 2.13 6.71 22.79
N TYR A 67 2.52 6.01 21.72
CA TYR A 67 2.02 4.68 21.37
C TYR A 67 2.70 3.55 22.14
N GLY A 68 3.51 3.87 23.17
CA GLY A 68 4.13 2.88 24.05
C GLY A 68 5.34 2.17 23.44
N ILE A 69 5.88 2.68 22.33
CA ILE A 69 7.11 2.15 21.73
C ILE A 69 8.28 2.44 22.68
N SER A 70 9.09 1.42 22.93
CA SER A 70 10.19 1.47 23.91
C SER A 70 11.18 2.60 23.60
N GLN A 71 11.56 3.38 24.62
CA GLN A 71 12.63 4.38 24.48
C GLN A 71 13.93 3.79 23.90
N LYS A 72 14.26 2.54 24.25
CA LYS A 72 15.43 1.84 23.72
C LYS A 72 15.33 1.61 22.20
N PHE A 73 14.13 1.39 21.68
CA PHE A 73 13.88 1.29 20.24
C PHE A 73 14.04 2.65 19.57
N LEU A 74 13.52 3.71 20.18
CA LEU A 74 13.63 5.08 19.69
C LEU A 74 15.09 5.55 19.61
N ASP A 75 15.88 5.25 20.64
CA ASP A 75 17.29 5.60 20.66
C ASP A 75 18.06 4.92 19.51
N ARG A 76 17.74 3.64 19.22
CA ARG A 76 18.31 2.90 18.08
C ARG A 76 17.86 3.46 16.72
N LEU A 77 16.57 3.78 16.58
CA LEU A 77 16.03 4.41 15.38
C LEU A 77 16.78 5.71 15.09
N ILE A 78 17.04 6.52 16.11
CA ILE A 78 17.78 7.77 15.98
C ILE A 78 19.23 7.51 15.55
N GLU A 79 19.93 6.58 16.20
CA GLU A 79 21.32 6.24 15.91
C GLU A 79 21.52 5.79 14.46
N VAL A 80 20.76 4.78 14.01
CA VAL A 80 20.87 4.23 12.65
C VAL A 80 20.57 5.29 11.58
N ASN A 81 19.54 6.11 11.80
CA ASN A 81 19.15 7.14 10.83
C ASN A 81 20.03 8.39 10.87
N GLN A 82 20.84 8.59 11.92
CA GLN A 82 21.89 9.60 11.93
C GLN A 82 23.11 9.12 11.14
N GLU A 83 23.53 7.87 11.33
CA GLU A 83 24.66 7.28 10.60
C GLU A 83 24.43 7.27 9.09
N GLN A 84 23.21 6.95 8.63
CA GLN A 84 22.88 6.98 7.20
C GLN A 84 22.80 8.40 6.62
N ALA A 85 22.29 9.37 7.38
CA ALA A 85 22.29 10.77 6.95
C ALA A 85 23.70 11.34 6.75
N PHE A 86 24.70 10.83 7.50
CA PHE A 86 26.11 11.16 7.26
C PHE A 86 26.70 10.48 6.02
N ALA A 87 26.23 9.28 5.67
CA ALA A 87 26.68 8.57 4.48
C ALA A 87 26.14 9.20 3.18
N ASP A 88 24.85 9.57 3.14
CA ASP A 88 24.20 10.14 1.96
C ASP A 88 24.71 11.55 1.59
N GLN A 89 25.22 12.32 2.56
CA GLN A 89 25.84 13.63 2.31
C GLN A 89 27.15 13.56 1.53
N SER A 90 27.75 12.37 1.39
CA SER A 90 28.98 12.20 0.62
C SER A 90 28.76 12.05 -0.89
N ASP A 91 27.51 11.85 -1.35
CA ASP A 91 27.19 11.56 -2.76
C ASP A 91 26.53 12.72 -3.53
N GLY A 92 26.43 13.91 -2.93
CA GLY A 92 26.26 15.18 -3.65
C GLY A 92 24.97 15.38 -4.48
N THR A 93 24.00 14.47 -4.46
CA THR A 93 22.72 14.66 -5.17
C THR A 93 21.70 15.38 -4.30
N GLU A 94 21.54 16.69 -4.56
CA GLU A 94 20.39 17.48 -4.13
C GLU A 94 19.09 16.87 -4.69
N SER A 95 18.25 16.32 -3.82
CA SER A 95 16.84 16.07 -4.13
C SER A 95 16.00 16.61 -2.99
N GLU A 96 15.60 17.88 -3.12
CA GLU A 96 14.51 18.46 -2.33
C GLU A 96 13.27 17.55 -2.44
N SER A 97 12.64 17.24 -1.30
CA SER A 97 11.39 16.47 -1.16
C SER A 97 11.42 14.95 -1.40
N ARG A 98 12.54 14.26 -1.27
CA ARG A 98 12.46 12.83 -0.92
C ARG A 98 12.13 12.74 0.58
N SER A 99 11.06 12.04 0.93
CA SER A 99 10.75 11.71 2.33
C SER A 99 11.96 11.03 2.98
N ARG A 100 12.03 10.89 4.30
CA ARG A 100 13.14 10.17 4.93
C ARG A 100 12.89 8.66 4.84
N VAL A 101 13.90 7.86 4.47
CA VAL A 101 13.88 6.40 4.72
C VAL A 101 14.33 6.18 6.16
N PHE A 102 13.55 5.39 6.89
CA PHE A 102 13.93 4.89 8.20
C PHE A 102 14.45 3.47 8.06
N VAL A 103 15.48 3.14 8.83
CA VAL A 103 16.00 1.77 8.91
C VAL A 103 15.87 1.23 10.34
N LEU A 104 15.37 0.00 10.44
CA LEU A 104 15.16 -0.73 11.68
C LEU A 104 15.84 -2.09 11.62
N SER A 105 16.31 -2.61 12.75
CA SER A 105 16.82 -3.98 12.83
C SER A 105 15.68 -5.00 12.93
N VAL A 106 15.86 -6.15 12.29
CA VAL A 106 14.98 -7.31 12.48
C VAL A 106 15.43 -8.08 13.71
N ASP A 107 14.83 -7.76 14.85
CA ASP A 107 15.10 -8.44 16.12
C ASP A 107 14.25 -9.72 16.29
N SER A 108 13.11 -9.83 15.60
CA SER A 108 12.15 -10.94 15.70
C SER A 108 11.57 -11.30 14.33
N HIS A 109 12.24 -12.20 13.61
CA HIS A 109 11.76 -12.72 12.33
C HIS A 109 10.55 -13.65 12.53
N PHE A 110 9.59 -13.67 11.58
CA PHE A 110 8.39 -14.51 11.67
C PHE A 110 8.66 -16.02 11.46
N SER A 111 9.75 -16.36 10.78
CA SER A 111 10.24 -17.74 10.58
C SER A 111 11.60 -17.95 11.25
N ALA A 112 11.92 -19.17 11.70
CA ALA A 112 13.27 -19.53 12.16
C ALA A 112 14.12 -20.16 11.04
N ASP A 113 13.48 -20.90 10.13
CA ASP A 113 14.15 -21.79 9.17
C ASP A 113 14.15 -21.23 7.75
N MET A 114 13.24 -20.31 7.43
CA MET A 114 13.16 -19.66 6.12
C MET A 114 13.79 -18.28 6.18
N ARG A 115 14.89 -18.12 5.44
CA ARG A 115 15.72 -16.91 5.38
C ARG A 115 15.98 -16.58 3.92
N LEU A 116 15.87 -15.30 3.56
CA LEU A 116 16.13 -14.88 2.20
C LEU A 116 17.65 -14.83 1.95
N PRO A 117 18.11 -15.22 0.75
CA PRO A 117 19.51 -15.00 0.37
C PRO A 117 19.87 -13.50 0.36
N ASP A 118 21.16 -13.18 0.51
CA ASP A 118 21.62 -11.79 0.38
C ASP A 118 21.24 -11.22 -0.98
N GLY A 119 20.77 -9.97 -0.99
CA GLY A 119 20.23 -9.31 -2.17
C GLY A 119 18.74 -9.48 -2.44
N TYR A 120 18.01 -10.16 -1.55
CA TYR A 120 16.56 -10.24 -1.59
C TYR A 120 15.92 -9.59 -0.38
N GLY A 121 14.65 -9.24 -0.53
CA GLY A 121 13.80 -8.74 0.55
C GLY A 121 12.36 -9.19 0.37
N TYR A 122 11.58 -9.05 1.42
CA TYR A 122 10.14 -9.15 1.45
C TYR A 122 9.52 -7.80 1.10
N LYS A 123 8.37 -7.83 0.42
CA LYS A 123 7.47 -6.68 0.20
C LYS A 123 6.08 -6.96 0.78
N GLY A 124 5.20 -5.96 0.73
CA GLY A 124 3.77 -6.14 1.01
C GLY A 124 3.49 -6.69 2.41
N GLY A 125 2.70 -7.77 2.49
CA GLY A 125 2.25 -8.36 3.76
C GLY A 125 3.41 -8.81 4.65
N ALA A 126 4.40 -9.51 4.09
CA ALA A 126 5.54 -10.02 4.84
C ALA A 126 6.44 -8.92 5.41
N ALA A 127 6.67 -7.85 4.62
CA ALA A 127 7.41 -6.69 5.10
C ALA A 127 6.69 -5.96 6.25
N ARG A 128 5.36 -5.80 6.16
CA ARG A 128 4.56 -5.20 7.23
C ARG A 128 4.58 -6.02 8.52
N VAL A 129 4.46 -7.35 8.43
CA VAL A 129 4.53 -8.22 9.62
C VAL A 129 5.89 -8.08 10.32
N LEU A 130 7.00 -8.02 9.58
CA LEU A 130 8.31 -7.76 10.20
C LEU A 130 8.36 -6.38 10.88
N LEU A 131 7.77 -5.36 10.26
CA LEU A 131 7.67 -4.02 10.85
C LEU A 131 6.85 -4.03 12.14
N GLU A 132 5.66 -4.64 12.14
CA GLU A 132 4.79 -4.74 13.32
C GLU A 132 5.47 -5.50 14.47
N ARG A 133 6.20 -6.58 14.14
CA ARG A 133 7.01 -7.33 15.12
C ARG A 133 8.14 -6.50 15.69
N ALA A 134 8.85 -5.73 14.85
CA ALA A 134 9.94 -4.85 15.29
C ALA A 134 9.43 -3.70 16.17
N LEU A 135 8.24 -3.17 15.88
CA LEU A 135 7.57 -2.14 16.69
C LEU A 135 6.94 -2.71 17.96
N GLY A 136 6.79 -4.03 18.08
CA GLY A 136 6.11 -4.67 19.21
C GLY A 136 4.59 -4.53 19.19
N ILE A 137 4.01 -4.19 18.02
CA ILE A 137 2.56 -4.07 17.80
C ILE A 137 1.93 -5.47 17.75
N ASP A 138 2.48 -6.35 16.90
CA ASP A 138 2.12 -7.77 16.85
C ASP A 138 3.39 -8.61 16.78
N VAL A 139 3.84 -9.08 17.94
CA VAL A 139 5.06 -9.89 18.06
C VAL A 139 4.87 -11.32 17.54
N SER A 140 3.62 -11.76 17.37
CA SER A 140 3.29 -13.12 16.91
C SER A 140 2.87 -13.20 15.44
N GLY A 141 2.66 -12.05 14.80
CA GLY A 141 2.18 -11.93 13.43
C GLY A 141 2.91 -12.83 12.44
N GLN A 142 2.14 -13.45 11.56
CA GLN A 142 2.63 -14.32 10.48
C GLN A 142 2.10 -13.80 9.15
N PRO A 143 2.95 -13.69 8.12
CA PRO A 143 2.46 -13.38 6.79
C PRO A 143 1.66 -14.56 6.23
N ARG A 144 0.60 -14.23 5.50
CA ARG A 144 -0.17 -15.22 4.75
C ARG A 144 0.56 -15.66 3.49
N ASP A 145 0.98 -14.67 2.71
CA ASP A 145 1.71 -14.84 1.46
C ASP A 145 3.08 -14.17 1.62
N LEU A 146 4.11 -14.80 1.06
CA LEU A 146 5.45 -14.22 0.99
C LEU A 146 5.61 -13.58 -0.37
N ASP A 147 5.73 -12.26 -0.40
CA ASP A 147 6.07 -11.53 -1.61
C ASP A 147 7.55 -11.15 -1.56
N VAL A 148 8.32 -11.55 -2.57
CA VAL A 148 9.79 -11.36 -2.62
C VAL A 148 10.19 -10.37 -3.73
N ILE A 149 11.21 -9.58 -3.41
CA ILE A 149 11.85 -8.59 -4.29
C ILE A 149 13.35 -8.87 -4.35
N ARG A 150 13.97 -8.49 -5.46
CA ARG A 150 15.41 -8.44 -5.63
C ARG A 150 15.91 -7.01 -5.57
N LEU A 151 16.92 -6.76 -4.76
CA LEU A 151 17.59 -5.47 -4.62
C LEU A 151 18.67 -5.35 -5.71
N SER A 152 18.47 -4.50 -6.71
CA SER A 152 19.35 -4.45 -7.90
C SER A 152 20.80 -4.05 -7.60
N TRP A 153 21.04 -3.33 -6.50
CA TRP A 153 22.37 -2.95 -6.02
C TRP A 153 23.14 -4.10 -5.38
N ARG A 154 22.49 -5.26 -5.19
CA ARG A 154 23.12 -6.53 -4.82
C ARG A 154 23.11 -7.44 -6.05
N LYS A 155 24.27 -8.03 -6.37
CA LYS A 155 24.39 -8.97 -7.49
C LYS A 155 24.23 -10.39 -6.96
N PRO A 156 23.04 -11.01 -7.03
CA PRO A 156 22.91 -12.40 -6.66
C PRO A 156 23.65 -13.30 -7.66
N GLU A 157 23.82 -14.56 -7.25
CA GLU A 157 24.29 -15.60 -8.14
C GLU A 157 23.33 -15.80 -9.32
N LYS A 158 23.87 -16.32 -10.42
CA LYS A 158 23.08 -16.61 -11.61
C LYS A 158 22.00 -17.65 -11.29
N ASP A 159 20.78 -17.44 -11.80
CA ASP A 159 19.62 -18.32 -11.65
C ASP A 159 19.01 -18.37 -10.22
N LEU A 160 19.50 -17.54 -9.28
CA LEU A 160 18.98 -17.49 -7.91
C LEU A 160 17.55 -16.94 -7.85
N ASP A 161 17.16 -16.04 -8.75
CA ASP A 161 15.78 -15.51 -8.86
C ASP A 161 14.75 -16.64 -9.06
N VAL A 162 15.10 -17.66 -9.84
CA VAL A 162 14.22 -18.80 -10.11
C VAL A 162 14.08 -19.68 -8.87
N GLN A 163 15.18 -19.95 -8.17
CA GLN A 163 15.17 -20.76 -6.95
C GLN A 163 14.35 -20.08 -5.85
N VAL A 164 14.62 -18.78 -5.62
CA VAL A 164 13.87 -17.96 -4.65
C VAL A 164 12.39 -17.90 -5.01
N GLY A 165 12.07 -17.74 -6.30
CA GLY A 165 10.69 -17.77 -6.78
C GLY A 165 9.99 -19.08 -6.40
N TYR A 166 10.57 -20.25 -6.71
CA TYR A 166 9.93 -21.54 -6.41
C TYR A 166 9.87 -21.85 -4.91
N GLU A 167 10.82 -21.37 -4.13
CA GLU A 167 10.87 -21.64 -2.69
C GLU A 167 9.90 -20.76 -1.90
N PHE A 168 9.80 -19.48 -2.25
CA PHE A 168 9.04 -18.49 -1.47
C PHE A 168 7.73 -18.06 -2.13
N MET A 169 7.61 -18.17 -3.46
CA MET A 169 6.45 -17.70 -4.25
C MET A 169 6.03 -18.73 -5.33
N PRO A 170 5.80 -20.01 -4.97
CA PRO A 170 5.56 -21.06 -5.95
C PRO A 170 4.37 -20.76 -6.87
N ASP A 171 3.26 -20.26 -6.30
CA ASP A 171 2.05 -19.91 -7.06
C ASP A 171 2.28 -18.77 -8.07
N ASP A 172 3.09 -17.77 -7.70
CA ASP A 172 3.42 -16.66 -8.60
C ASP A 172 4.32 -17.13 -9.75
N MET A 173 5.25 -18.05 -9.48
CA MET A 173 6.08 -18.66 -10.51
C MET A 173 5.26 -19.46 -11.52
N GLU A 174 4.24 -20.19 -11.08
CA GLU A 174 3.33 -20.94 -11.96
C GLU A 174 2.52 -20.01 -12.89
N THR A 175 2.24 -18.78 -12.45
CA THR A 175 1.50 -17.77 -13.22
C THR A 175 2.40 -16.87 -14.07
N GLY A 176 3.72 -17.10 -14.07
CA GLY A 176 4.70 -16.31 -14.82
C GLY A 176 5.05 -14.97 -14.17
N ASN A 177 4.63 -14.75 -12.93
CA ASN A 177 4.99 -13.60 -12.12
C ASN A 177 6.26 -13.95 -11.33
N GLY A 178 7.43 -13.54 -11.84
CA GLY A 178 8.71 -13.79 -11.17
C GLY A 178 9.04 -12.78 -10.07
N VAL A 179 10.23 -12.93 -9.48
CA VAL A 179 10.78 -11.97 -8.51
C VAL A 179 10.90 -10.57 -9.13
N GLU A 180 10.23 -9.58 -8.53
CA GLU A 180 10.28 -8.17 -8.94
C GLU A 180 11.67 -7.60 -8.62
N VAL A 181 12.26 -6.85 -9.55
CA VAL A 181 13.57 -6.22 -9.37
C VAL A 181 13.40 -4.75 -9.03
N ILE A 182 13.93 -4.33 -7.89
CA ILE A 182 13.93 -2.94 -7.47
C ILE A 182 15.23 -2.29 -7.90
N GLY A 183 15.14 -1.37 -8.86
CA GLY A 183 16.23 -0.52 -9.34
C GLY A 183 16.64 0.54 -8.32
N ASP A 184 15.65 1.25 -7.82
CA ASP A 184 15.80 2.39 -6.92
C ASP A 184 14.77 2.28 -5.78
N GLU A 185 15.23 2.50 -4.55
CA GLU A 185 14.40 2.38 -3.35
C GLU A 185 13.26 3.42 -3.32
N TRP A 186 13.51 4.63 -3.82
CA TRP A 186 12.50 5.69 -3.85
C TRP A 186 11.43 5.42 -4.90
N GLU A 187 11.83 4.95 -6.08
CA GLU A 187 10.90 4.51 -7.12
C GLU A 187 10.00 3.36 -6.63
N TYR A 188 10.58 2.43 -5.86
CA TYR A 188 9.80 1.39 -5.20
C TYR A 188 8.76 1.97 -4.25
N PHE A 189 9.14 2.87 -3.32
CA PHE A 189 8.20 3.45 -2.36
C PHE A 189 7.15 4.36 -3.01
N ASP A 190 7.51 5.18 -4.00
CA ASP A 190 6.55 6.06 -4.69
C ASP A 190 5.54 5.26 -5.52
N SER A 191 5.93 4.10 -6.06
CA SER A 191 5.03 3.24 -6.87
C SER A 191 4.02 2.42 -6.07
N ARG A 192 4.09 2.41 -4.73
CA ARG A 192 3.16 1.62 -3.90
C ARG A 192 1.77 2.23 -3.91
N ASP A 193 0.77 1.41 -3.67
CA ASP A 193 -0.65 1.82 -3.67
C ASP A 193 -1.10 2.44 -2.35
N LEU A 194 -0.62 1.91 -1.22
CA LEU A 194 -0.90 2.37 0.13
C LEU A 194 0.38 2.78 0.84
N THR A 195 0.28 3.78 1.73
CA THR A 195 1.41 4.22 2.56
C THR A 195 1.97 3.08 3.43
N LEU A 196 1.10 2.22 3.96
CA LEU A 196 1.50 1.01 4.71
C LEU A 196 2.33 0.01 3.88
N ASN A 197 2.29 0.09 2.55
CA ASN A 197 3.10 -0.76 1.67
C ASN A 197 4.45 -0.14 1.30
N GLN A 198 4.74 1.08 1.76
CA GLN A 198 6.03 1.75 1.55
C GLN A 198 7.09 1.24 2.53
N VAL A 199 7.25 -0.07 2.52
CA VAL A 199 8.19 -0.83 3.34
C VAL A 199 8.72 -2.01 2.54
N TRP A 200 9.97 -2.34 2.77
CA TRP A 200 10.54 -3.64 2.46
C TRP A 200 11.43 -4.09 3.61
N ALA A 201 11.63 -5.40 3.75
CA ALA A 201 12.45 -5.95 4.83
C ALA A 201 13.26 -7.13 4.33
N ASN A 202 14.49 -7.30 4.80
CA ASN A 202 15.23 -8.56 4.67
C ASN A 202 15.40 -9.20 6.05
N ASP A 203 16.25 -10.20 6.16
CA ASP A 203 16.46 -10.91 7.43
C ASP A 203 17.14 -10.07 8.53
N THR A 204 17.70 -8.91 8.18
CA THR A 204 18.53 -8.07 9.06
C THR A 204 17.97 -6.68 9.28
N GLU A 205 17.37 -6.08 8.25
CA GLU A 205 16.89 -4.71 8.28
C GLU A 205 15.51 -4.56 7.64
N ILE A 206 14.77 -3.57 8.14
CA ILE A 206 13.49 -3.12 7.60
C ILE A 206 13.69 -1.68 7.17
N ARG A 207 13.31 -1.37 5.93
CA ARG A 207 13.40 -0.03 5.36
C ARG A 207 12.03 0.46 4.98
N LEU A 208 11.70 1.67 5.41
CA LEU A 208 10.36 2.22 5.25
C LEU A 208 10.36 3.74 5.17
N THR A 209 9.31 4.32 4.60
CA THR A 209 9.10 5.77 4.64
C THR A 209 8.54 6.20 5.99
N GLU A 210 8.70 7.49 6.29
CA GLU A 210 8.04 8.13 7.45
C GLU A 210 6.52 7.90 7.46
N ALA A 211 5.88 8.08 6.30
CA ALA A 211 4.43 7.90 6.16
C ALA A 211 4.03 6.46 6.50
N CYS A 212 4.80 5.46 6.06
CA CYS A 212 4.58 4.07 6.42
C CYS A 212 4.68 3.86 7.93
N LEU A 213 5.73 4.39 8.59
CA LEU A 213 5.94 4.23 10.02
C LEU A 213 4.76 4.79 10.83
N LEU A 214 4.40 6.05 10.54
CA LEU A 214 3.34 6.76 11.25
C LEU A 214 1.97 6.12 11.01
N ASP A 215 1.66 5.75 9.76
CA ASP A 215 0.38 5.15 9.43
C ASP A 215 0.27 3.72 9.99
N THR A 216 1.38 2.97 10.11
CA THR A 216 1.39 1.63 10.73
C THR A 216 1.02 1.72 12.21
N VAL A 217 1.68 2.62 12.94
CA VAL A 217 1.49 2.80 14.38
C VAL A 217 0.08 3.33 14.71
N ARG A 218 -0.47 4.19 13.86
CA ARG A 218 -1.81 4.78 14.02
C ARG A 218 -2.94 3.95 13.41
N HIS A 219 -2.61 2.84 12.75
CA HIS A 219 -3.56 2.00 12.00
C HIS A 219 -4.35 2.80 10.95
N ILE A 220 -3.64 3.66 10.20
CA ILE A 220 -4.20 4.49 9.14
C ILE A 220 -4.04 3.77 7.79
N LEU A 221 -5.15 3.61 7.07
CA LEU A 221 -5.17 3.22 5.67
C LEU A 221 -5.29 4.44 4.78
N ARG A 222 -4.19 4.79 4.12
CA ARG A 222 -4.10 5.93 3.22
C ARG A 222 -3.54 5.50 1.85
N PRO A 223 -4.16 5.90 0.73
CA PRO A 223 -3.59 5.70 -0.59
C PRO A 223 -2.38 6.62 -0.78
N THR A 224 -1.41 6.19 -1.58
CA THR A 224 -0.27 7.05 -1.94
C THR A 224 -0.68 8.13 -2.94
N GLU A 225 0.18 9.14 -3.09
CA GLU A 225 0.02 10.14 -4.15
C GLU A 225 0.08 9.52 -5.55
N TYR A 226 0.82 8.44 -5.73
CA TYR A 226 0.91 7.74 -7.01
C TYR A 226 -0.44 7.15 -7.40
N GLU A 227 -1.10 6.42 -6.50
CA GLU A 227 -2.43 5.85 -6.76
C GLU A 227 -3.46 6.95 -7.04
N ARG A 228 -3.42 8.06 -6.27
CA ARG A 228 -4.27 9.23 -6.51
C ARG A 228 -4.05 9.86 -7.89
N ARG A 229 -2.78 10.01 -8.30
CA ARG A 229 -2.40 10.62 -9.59
C ARG A 229 -2.77 9.77 -10.79
N GLN A 230 -2.69 8.44 -10.69
CA GLN A 230 -2.95 7.54 -11.82
C GLN A 230 -4.40 7.49 -12.27
N LYS A 231 -5.36 7.79 -11.38
CA LYS A 231 -6.79 7.54 -11.62
C LYS A 231 -7.68 8.76 -11.51
N VAL A 232 -7.15 9.95 -11.80
CA VAL A 232 -7.95 11.14 -12.09
C VAL A 232 -8.68 10.96 -13.44
N SER A 233 -9.60 10.00 -13.54
CA SER A 233 -10.69 10.07 -14.48
C SER A 233 -11.61 11.18 -13.99
N LYS A 234 -11.60 12.30 -14.72
CA LYS A 234 -12.28 13.57 -14.43
C LYS A 234 -13.82 13.51 -14.32
N HIS A 235 -14.44 12.39 -13.97
CA HIS A 235 -15.89 12.26 -14.02
C HIS A 235 -16.63 12.19 -12.68
N ASP A 236 -16.05 11.69 -11.58
CA ASP A 236 -16.89 11.43 -10.39
C ASP A 236 -16.32 11.88 -9.03
N GLY A 237 -15.25 12.69 -9.01
CA GLY A 237 -14.69 13.23 -7.77
C GLY A 237 -13.99 12.21 -6.85
N ALA A 238 -14.03 10.91 -7.19
CA ALA A 238 -13.28 9.88 -6.51
C ALA A 238 -11.79 9.93 -6.88
N GLU A 239 -10.92 9.99 -5.87
CA GLU A 239 -9.45 10.01 -6.05
C GLU A 239 -8.84 8.61 -6.26
N VAL A 240 -9.64 7.56 -6.13
CA VAL A 240 -9.20 6.15 -6.16
C VAL A 240 -10.15 5.30 -6.99
N GLY A 241 -9.63 4.33 -7.75
CA GLY A 241 -10.45 3.46 -8.59
C GLY A 241 -11.18 2.35 -7.82
N ASN A 242 -12.25 1.79 -8.42
CA ASN A 242 -13.07 0.71 -7.84
C ASN A 242 -12.28 -0.46 -7.22
N LYS A 243 -11.22 -0.92 -7.90
CA LYS A 243 -10.34 -1.99 -7.40
C LYS A 243 -9.71 -1.61 -6.05
N MET A 244 -9.24 -0.36 -5.94
CA MET A 244 -8.58 0.15 -4.75
C MET A 244 -9.57 0.39 -3.62
N MET A 245 -10.75 0.96 -3.93
CA MET A 245 -11.84 1.13 -2.97
C MET A 245 -12.20 -0.18 -2.28
N ALA A 246 -12.49 -1.23 -3.06
CA ALA A 246 -12.86 -2.54 -2.50
C ALA A 246 -11.73 -3.13 -1.64
N LYS A 247 -10.47 -3.00 -2.08
CA LYS A 247 -9.28 -3.46 -1.33
C LYS A 247 -9.12 -2.71 -0.01
N MET A 248 -9.29 -1.39 -0.03
CA MET A 248 -9.15 -0.53 1.15
C MET A 248 -10.24 -0.79 2.18
N ILE A 249 -11.51 -0.98 1.76
CA ILE A 249 -12.61 -1.35 2.65
C ILE A 249 -12.30 -2.69 3.36
N ARG A 250 -11.82 -3.68 2.61
CA ARG A 250 -11.44 -4.98 3.17
C ARG A 250 -10.30 -4.84 4.18
N LEU A 251 -9.22 -4.15 3.81
CA LEU A 251 -8.09 -3.92 4.72
C LEU A 251 -8.49 -3.15 5.97
N TYR A 252 -9.42 -2.19 5.84
CA TYR A 252 -9.95 -1.44 6.98
C TYR A 252 -10.66 -2.35 7.97
N VAL A 253 -11.51 -3.23 7.46
CA VAL A 253 -12.16 -4.25 8.28
C VAL A 253 -11.15 -5.17 8.94
N ASP A 254 -10.14 -5.65 8.20
CA ASP A 254 -9.09 -6.51 8.76
C ASP A 254 -8.34 -5.81 9.92
N LEU A 255 -7.98 -4.52 9.75
CA LEU A 255 -7.30 -3.74 10.81
C LEU A 255 -8.19 -3.48 12.02
N VAL A 256 -9.48 -3.14 11.81
CA VAL A 256 -10.43 -2.95 12.91
C VAL A 256 -10.60 -4.25 13.69
N GLU A 257 -10.67 -5.39 13.01
CA GLU A 257 -10.87 -6.67 13.69
C GLU A 257 -9.61 -7.13 14.44
N GLN A 258 -8.43 -6.83 13.91
CA GLN A 258 -7.16 -7.16 14.55
C GLN A 258 -6.84 -6.23 15.74
N TYR A 259 -7.05 -4.92 15.60
CA TYR A 259 -6.57 -3.92 16.55
C TYR A 259 -7.69 -3.18 17.31
N GLY A 260 -8.95 -3.43 16.97
CA GLY A 260 -10.13 -2.75 17.54
C GLY A 260 -10.41 -1.35 16.98
N TYR A 261 -9.46 -0.79 16.22
CA TYR A 261 -9.57 0.55 15.61
C TYR A 261 -8.68 0.66 14.37
N ALA A 262 -9.17 1.38 13.37
CA ALA A 262 -8.40 1.84 12.23
C ALA A 262 -9.01 3.14 11.70
N GLU A 263 -8.24 3.90 10.93
CA GLU A 263 -8.72 5.10 10.23
C GLU A 263 -8.57 4.92 8.72
N LEU A 264 -9.59 5.33 7.96
CA LEU A 264 -9.58 5.30 6.51
C LEU A 264 -9.48 6.72 5.95
N ILE A 265 -8.40 7.04 5.25
CA ILE A 265 -8.15 8.36 4.67
C ILE A 265 -8.22 8.28 3.14
N GLY A 266 -8.85 9.28 2.52
CA GLY A 266 -9.00 9.34 1.05
C GLY A 266 -10.20 8.55 0.51
N LEU A 267 -11.06 8.03 1.39
CA LEU A 267 -12.31 7.37 1.06
C LEU A 267 -13.43 7.85 1.99
N ASP A 268 -14.09 8.93 1.60
CA ASP A 268 -15.30 9.38 2.28
C ASP A 268 -16.49 8.48 1.94
N VAL A 269 -17.39 8.32 2.90
CA VAL A 269 -18.63 7.53 2.75
C VAL A 269 -19.43 7.96 1.52
N TRP A 270 -19.56 9.26 1.28
CA TRP A 270 -20.32 9.78 0.14
C TRP A 270 -19.67 9.45 -1.21
N MET A 271 -18.33 9.38 -1.28
CA MET A 271 -17.60 8.97 -2.48
C MET A 271 -17.82 7.50 -2.78
N VAL A 272 -17.81 6.66 -1.75
CA VAL A 272 -18.06 5.23 -1.92
C VAL A 272 -19.52 5.00 -2.29
N GLU A 273 -20.47 5.63 -1.59
CA GLU A 273 -21.91 5.49 -1.86
C GLU A 273 -22.28 5.92 -3.29
N SER A 274 -21.69 7.01 -3.79
CA SER A 274 -21.91 7.46 -5.17
C SER A 274 -21.20 6.59 -6.21
N SER A 275 -20.14 5.89 -5.80
CA SER A 275 -19.40 4.98 -6.66
C SER A 275 -20.13 3.64 -6.72
N PHE A 276 -20.47 3.19 -7.94
CA PHE A 276 -20.87 1.81 -8.14
C PHE A 276 -19.61 0.94 -8.22
N ILE A 277 -19.11 0.47 -7.07
CA ILE A 277 -17.95 -0.43 -7.05
C ILE A 277 -18.33 -1.67 -7.85
N SER A 278 -17.48 -2.04 -8.82
CA SER A 278 -17.72 -3.22 -9.66
C SER A 278 -18.00 -4.46 -8.80
N PRO A 279 -19.09 -5.20 -9.08
CA PRO A 279 -19.42 -6.43 -8.37
C PRO A 279 -18.27 -7.45 -8.32
N PHE A 280 -17.45 -7.49 -9.37
CA PHE A 280 -16.26 -8.33 -9.44
C PHE A 280 -15.25 -7.99 -8.34
N TRP A 281 -14.93 -6.71 -8.14
CA TRP A 281 -13.96 -6.30 -7.10
C TRP A 281 -14.50 -6.49 -5.69
N LEU A 282 -15.81 -6.34 -5.49
CA LEU A 282 -16.44 -6.68 -4.21
C LEU A 282 -16.38 -8.19 -3.96
N ALA A 283 -16.64 -9.02 -4.97
CA ALA A 283 -16.59 -10.47 -4.86
C ALA A 283 -15.16 -10.98 -4.56
N VAL A 284 -14.14 -10.45 -5.25
CA VAL A 284 -12.72 -10.77 -4.98
C VAL A 284 -12.34 -10.48 -3.53
N ASN A 285 -12.77 -9.34 -2.99
CA ASN A 285 -12.43 -8.96 -1.62
C ASN A 285 -13.30 -9.68 -0.58
N LEU A 286 -14.52 -10.06 -0.92
CA LEU A 286 -15.36 -10.92 -0.09
C LEU A 286 -14.79 -12.36 -0.01
N ASP A 287 -14.27 -12.92 -1.11
CA ASP A 287 -13.58 -14.22 -1.11
C ASP A 287 -12.36 -14.22 -0.17
N ARG A 288 -11.60 -13.12 -0.19
CA ARG A 288 -10.47 -12.91 0.73
C ARG A 288 -10.93 -12.70 2.17
N ALA A 289 -12.07 -12.03 2.38
CA ALA A 289 -12.62 -11.86 3.72
C ALA A 289 -13.12 -13.19 4.30
N PHE A 290 -13.67 -14.08 3.47
CA PHE A 290 -14.00 -15.45 3.89
C PHE A 290 -12.76 -16.23 4.31
N GLU A 291 -11.67 -16.13 3.54
CA GLU A 291 -10.38 -16.73 3.87
C GLU A 291 -9.85 -16.25 5.24
N ASN A 292 -10.02 -14.96 5.52
CA ASN A 292 -9.55 -14.31 6.74
C ASN A 292 -10.51 -14.48 7.93
N GLY A 293 -11.70 -15.03 7.74
CA GLY A 293 -12.75 -15.07 8.76
C GLY A 293 -13.36 -13.70 9.09
N THR A 294 -13.18 -12.69 8.22
CA THR A 294 -13.69 -11.32 8.37
C THR A 294 -14.87 -11.00 7.43
N ALA A 295 -15.47 -12.02 6.83
CA ALA A 295 -16.51 -11.86 5.80
C ALA A 295 -17.77 -11.13 6.28
N ASP A 296 -18.23 -11.41 7.50
CA ASP A 296 -19.43 -10.77 8.06
C ASP A 296 -19.22 -9.29 8.35
N GLN A 297 -18.02 -8.94 8.82
CA GLN A 297 -17.59 -7.57 9.07
C GLN A 297 -17.44 -6.82 7.74
N PHE A 298 -16.83 -7.47 6.73
CA PHE A 298 -16.71 -6.90 5.39
C PHE A 298 -18.08 -6.67 4.75
N PHE A 299 -18.99 -7.65 4.87
CA PHE A 299 -20.38 -7.52 4.44
C PHE A 299 -21.10 -6.36 5.14
N SER A 300 -20.97 -6.27 6.47
CA SER A 300 -21.57 -5.19 7.27
C SER A 300 -21.09 -3.83 6.80
N GLU A 301 -19.81 -3.71 6.47
CA GLU A 301 -19.21 -2.46 6.01
C GLU A 301 -19.67 -2.08 4.59
N ILE A 302 -19.66 -3.01 3.62
CA ILE A 302 -20.17 -2.71 2.27
C ILE A 302 -21.68 -2.43 2.28
N LYS A 303 -22.44 -3.01 3.22
CA LYS A 303 -23.86 -2.69 3.45
C LYS A 303 -24.04 -1.29 4.04
N ARG A 304 -23.24 -0.92 5.04
CA ARG A 304 -23.20 0.44 5.60
C ARG A 304 -22.90 1.49 4.53
N LEU A 305 -22.02 1.15 3.58
CA LEU A 305 -21.63 1.95 2.43
C LEU A 305 -22.60 1.84 1.23
N ARG A 306 -23.76 1.18 1.41
CA ARG A 306 -24.83 1.02 0.42
C ARG A 306 -24.40 0.38 -0.91
N GLN A 307 -23.32 -0.42 -0.89
CA GLN A 307 -22.85 -1.17 -2.06
C GLN A 307 -23.66 -2.45 -2.31
N VAL A 308 -24.43 -2.90 -1.31
CA VAL A 308 -25.35 -4.03 -1.42
C VAL A 308 -26.76 -3.62 -0.95
N PRO A 309 -27.84 -4.16 -1.55
CA PRO A 309 -29.21 -3.84 -1.16
C PRO A 309 -29.55 -4.28 0.27
N ASP A 310 -30.43 -3.53 0.96
CA ASP A 310 -30.87 -3.83 2.34
C ASP A 310 -31.45 -5.23 2.55
N LYS A 311 -32.04 -5.79 1.48
CA LYS A 311 -32.64 -7.13 1.47
C LYS A 311 -31.61 -8.25 1.63
N VAL A 312 -30.34 -8.01 1.32
CA VAL A 312 -29.23 -8.94 1.54
C VAL A 312 -28.87 -8.90 3.02
N LYS A 313 -28.85 -10.06 3.69
CA LYS A 313 -28.76 -10.16 5.14
C LYS A 313 -27.48 -10.78 5.67
N SER A 314 -26.73 -11.50 4.84
CA SER A 314 -25.49 -12.15 5.24
C SER A 314 -24.40 -12.03 4.18
N ALA A 315 -23.16 -12.36 4.55
CA ALA A 315 -22.04 -12.41 3.64
C ALA A 315 -22.25 -13.42 2.50
N GLU A 316 -22.89 -14.56 2.78
CA GLU A 316 -23.23 -15.59 1.80
C GLU A 316 -24.28 -15.08 0.80
N GLU A 317 -25.36 -14.47 1.29
CA GLU A 317 -26.37 -13.85 0.42
C GLU A 317 -25.74 -12.75 -0.45
N ALA A 318 -24.75 -12.02 0.09
CA ALA A 318 -24.00 -11.02 -0.66
C ALA A 318 -23.16 -11.67 -1.76
N GLY A 319 -22.48 -12.78 -1.48
CA GLY A 319 -21.76 -13.56 -2.50
C GLY A 319 -22.67 -13.98 -3.65
N VAL A 320 -23.83 -14.57 -3.36
CA VAL A 320 -24.83 -14.96 -4.37
C VAL A 320 -25.35 -13.74 -5.14
N TYR A 321 -25.62 -12.63 -4.45
CA TYR A 321 -26.04 -11.39 -5.09
C TYR A 321 -25.01 -10.87 -6.08
N LEU A 322 -23.73 -10.81 -5.68
CA LEU A 322 -22.64 -10.33 -6.52
C LEU A 322 -22.43 -11.23 -7.73
N LEU A 323 -22.47 -12.56 -7.56
CA LEU A 323 -22.40 -13.53 -8.66
C LEU A 323 -23.51 -13.30 -9.70
N ARG A 324 -24.75 -13.05 -9.25
CA ARG A 324 -25.87 -12.79 -10.17
C ARG A 324 -25.72 -11.50 -10.97
N LEU A 325 -24.98 -10.52 -10.45
CA LEU A 325 -24.70 -9.27 -11.18
C LEU A 325 -23.60 -9.45 -12.23
N MET A 326 -22.77 -10.49 -12.11
CA MET A 326 -21.73 -10.82 -13.07
C MET A 326 -22.31 -11.77 -14.12
N SER A 327 -22.20 -11.43 -15.40
CA SER A 327 -22.55 -12.37 -16.48
C SER A 327 -21.58 -13.55 -16.44
N GLN A 328 -22.12 -14.77 -16.28
CA GLN A 328 -21.40 -16.04 -16.10
C GLN A 328 -20.07 -16.15 -16.88
N SER A 329 -18.95 -16.37 -16.18
CA SER A 329 -17.98 -17.48 -16.39
C SER A 329 -16.62 -17.33 -15.68
N ASP A 330 -16.22 -16.14 -15.22
CA ASP A 330 -14.80 -15.94 -14.84
C ASP A 330 -14.50 -15.79 -13.34
N PHE A 331 -15.51 -15.86 -12.45
CA PHE A 331 -15.29 -15.74 -11.02
C PHE A 331 -16.03 -16.80 -10.21
N TYR A 332 -15.28 -17.52 -9.39
CA TYR A 332 -15.78 -18.47 -8.41
C TYR A 332 -15.16 -18.14 -7.04
N PHE A 333 -15.97 -18.23 -5.99
CA PHE A 333 -15.47 -18.13 -4.62
C PHE A 333 -14.70 -19.41 -4.28
N ARG A 334 -13.50 -19.25 -3.73
CA ARG A 334 -12.67 -20.36 -3.26
C ARG A 334 -12.96 -20.68 -1.80
N ASN A 335 -13.39 -19.68 -1.04
CA ASN A 335 -13.49 -19.75 0.42
C ASN A 335 -14.93 -19.59 0.97
N ALA A 336 -15.96 -19.57 0.13
CA ALA A 336 -17.34 -19.32 0.58
C ALA A 336 -17.91 -20.46 1.49
N PRO A 337 -18.79 -20.15 2.46
CA PRO A 337 -19.46 -21.12 3.32
C PRO A 337 -20.40 -22.06 2.57
N ILE A 338 -20.62 -23.21 3.18
CA ILE A 338 -21.19 -24.47 2.65
C ILE A 338 -22.53 -24.33 1.89
N GLU A 339 -23.30 -23.27 2.11
CA GLU A 339 -24.63 -23.09 1.51
C GLU A 339 -24.61 -22.76 0.00
N GLN A 340 -23.46 -22.35 -0.54
CA GLN A 340 -23.28 -22.23 -2.00
C GLN A 340 -23.25 -23.60 -2.69
N TYR A 341 -22.72 -24.66 -2.05
CA TYR A 341 -22.77 -26.03 -2.60
C TYR A 341 -24.21 -26.48 -2.80
N GLU A 342 -25.09 -26.14 -1.87
CA GLU A 342 -26.51 -26.47 -1.97
C GLU A 342 -27.19 -25.65 -3.07
N TYR A 343 -26.83 -24.36 -3.23
CA TYR A 343 -27.39 -23.50 -4.27
C TYR A 343 -26.93 -23.83 -5.68
N GLU A 344 -25.66 -24.25 -5.87
CA GLU A 344 -25.14 -24.73 -7.14
C GLU A 344 -25.77 -26.07 -7.52
N ASN A 345 -25.91 -27.00 -6.56
CA ASN A 345 -26.65 -28.26 -6.75
C ASN A 345 -28.15 -28.01 -7.04
N LEU A 346 -28.78 -27.03 -6.37
CA LEU A 346 -30.17 -26.65 -6.60
C LEU A 346 -30.38 -25.96 -7.96
N LEU A 347 -29.42 -25.18 -8.46
CA LEU A 347 -29.48 -24.57 -9.79
C LEU A 347 -29.51 -25.64 -10.89
N ASP A 348 -28.75 -26.73 -10.71
CA ASP A 348 -28.78 -27.93 -11.54
C ASP A 348 -30.15 -28.65 -11.50
N GLU A 349 -30.77 -28.73 -10.31
CA GLU A 349 -32.04 -29.46 -10.13
C GLU A 349 -33.29 -28.65 -10.55
N THR A 350 -33.30 -27.32 -10.39
CA THR A 350 -34.54 -26.51 -10.49
C THR A 350 -34.75 -25.86 -11.85
N THR A 351 -33.69 -25.64 -12.64
CA THR A 351 -33.80 -24.91 -13.91
C THR A 351 -33.95 -25.83 -15.13
N GLY A 352 -33.62 -27.12 -15.00
CA GLY A 352 -33.50 -28.01 -16.16
C GLY A 352 -32.49 -27.53 -17.21
N VAL A 353 -31.73 -26.48 -16.89
CA VAL A 353 -30.59 -26.02 -17.67
C VAL A 353 -29.44 -26.88 -17.22
N THR A 354 -29.23 -27.98 -17.93
CA THR A 354 -27.95 -28.66 -17.89
C THR A 354 -26.90 -27.62 -18.27
N ILE A 355 -25.99 -27.28 -17.37
CA ILE A 355 -24.72 -26.65 -17.77
C ILE A 355 -23.94 -27.76 -18.48
N PHE A 356 -24.28 -27.91 -19.77
CA PHE A 356 -23.87 -28.87 -20.79
C PHE A 356 -24.44 -30.30 -20.75
N PRO A 357 -25.21 -30.68 -21.78
CA PRO A 357 -24.96 -31.89 -22.53
C PRO A 357 -24.20 -31.48 -23.80
N PHE A 358 -22.88 -31.47 -23.78
CA PHE A 358 -22.17 -31.77 -25.02
C PHE A 358 -22.47 -33.25 -25.30
N SER A 359 -23.54 -33.50 -26.06
CA SER A 359 -23.77 -34.80 -26.66
C SER A 359 -22.60 -35.07 -27.60
N LYS A 360 -21.83 -36.10 -27.28
CA LYS A 360 -20.87 -36.75 -28.16
C LYS A 360 -21.47 -36.93 -29.54
N GLU A 361 -20.86 -36.32 -30.54
CA GLU A 361 -20.60 -36.97 -31.82
C GLU A 361 -19.34 -36.31 -32.41
N ASP A 362 -18.27 -37.12 -32.39
CA ASP A 362 -17.03 -37.04 -33.15
C ASP A 362 -16.02 -35.91 -32.86
N GLY A 363 -15.15 -36.19 -31.88
CA GLY A 363 -13.84 -35.54 -31.71
C GLY A 363 -13.30 -35.73 -30.29
N GLU A 364 -12.27 -36.56 -30.13
CA GLU A 364 -11.61 -36.88 -28.85
C GLU A 364 -11.29 -35.61 -28.03
N LEU A 365 -11.89 -35.50 -26.84
CA LEU A 365 -11.50 -34.55 -25.80
C LEU A 365 -10.80 -35.32 -24.68
N ASP A 366 -9.62 -34.82 -24.33
CA ASP A 366 -8.63 -35.34 -23.38
C ASP A 366 -9.13 -35.22 -21.93
N GLU A 367 -8.61 -36.08 -21.05
CA GLU A 367 -9.11 -36.48 -19.73
C GLU A 367 -9.06 -35.38 -18.63
N TYR A 368 -9.12 -34.09 -18.98
CA TYR A 368 -8.90 -32.95 -18.08
C TYR A 368 -10.07 -31.97 -17.90
N ASP A 369 -11.25 -32.20 -18.51
CA ASP A 369 -12.34 -31.20 -18.50
C ASP A 369 -13.44 -31.40 -17.43
N ILE A 370 -13.23 -32.27 -16.44
CA ILE A 370 -14.02 -32.25 -15.19
C ILE A 370 -13.10 -32.71 -14.07
N LEU A 371 -12.62 -31.81 -13.21
CA LEU A 371 -11.91 -32.21 -11.99
C LEU A 371 -12.48 -31.53 -10.73
N PRO A 372 -12.65 -32.32 -9.64
CA PRO A 372 -13.08 -31.84 -8.33
C PRO A 372 -11.99 -31.05 -7.60
N PHE A 373 -12.41 -30.38 -6.52
CA PHE A 373 -11.73 -29.47 -5.56
C PHE A 373 -10.30 -29.80 -5.04
N SER A 374 -9.56 -30.75 -5.60
CA SER A 374 -8.23 -31.15 -5.10
C SER A 374 -7.02 -30.79 -5.98
N LEU A 375 -7.19 -30.12 -7.12
CA LEU A 375 -6.05 -29.71 -7.96
C LEU A 375 -6.25 -28.27 -8.45
N GLY A 376 -5.48 -27.37 -7.85
CA GLY A 376 -5.40 -25.98 -8.29
C GLY A 376 -4.70 -25.81 -9.63
N HIS A 377 -4.88 -24.60 -10.14
CA HIS A 377 -4.23 -23.93 -11.27
C HIS A 377 -4.73 -24.19 -12.70
N GLY A 378 -4.95 -23.06 -13.38
CA GLY A 378 -4.58 -22.88 -14.77
C GLY A 378 -5.73 -22.69 -15.76
N ARG A 379 -6.10 -21.42 -16.02
CA ARG A 379 -6.19 -20.81 -17.37
C ARG A 379 -7.00 -19.50 -17.35
N GLY A 380 -6.30 -18.38 -17.24
CA GLY A 380 -6.71 -17.18 -17.97
C GLY A 380 -6.21 -17.32 -19.41
N ARG A 381 -7.11 -17.44 -20.39
CA ARG A 381 -6.76 -17.40 -21.81
C ARG A 381 -7.00 -15.98 -22.34
N GLY A 382 -5.98 -15.43 -23.02
CA GLY A 382 -6.13 -14.46 -24.11
C GLY A 382 -6.00 -13.00 -23.74
#